data_AF-A0A7V4G1Z7-F1
#
_entry.id   AF-A0A7V4G1Z7-F1
#
_cell.length_a   1.000
_cell.length_b   1.000
_cell.length_c   1.000
_cell.angle_alpha   90.00
_cell.angle_beta   90.00
_cell.angle_gamma   90.00
#
_symmetry.space_group_name_H-M   'P 1'
#
loop_
_entity.id
_entity.type
_entity.pdbx_description
1 polymer ?
#
loop_
_entity_poly.entity_id
_entity_poly.type
_entity_poly.pdbx_seq_one_letter_code
_entity_poly.pdbx_strand_id
1 'polypeptide(L)'
;MFLACGFAWGAGKAPSPPRPAFLPDAKELEQLAQDMTRFAEEVKGFRSAATSIIKRTYTDKINAIRAKYEPQIAANEKEEKQRRIDAIAVLEGFLNKYPADRKWTPDVMFRLAELYYEKSAEEFLAAQEAYQKALDSDNPPTTPSPKPDYSPTVNLYRRLLIEFPNYRLLDATYYLLGFCLGEMGQEAEGKQALLALVCSNRYRPLDPPPKPAKSTGMNKGPVLDVYKDCTPI
;
A
#
# COMPACT_ATOMS: atom_id res chain seq x y z
N MET A 1 -76.19 -41.09 -14.69
CA MET A 1 -77.17 -42.19 -14.67
C MET A 1 -76.43 -43.44 -14.23
N PHE A 2 -76.93 -44.10 -13.19
CA PHE A 2 -76.40 -45.31 -12.59
C PHE A 2 -76.08 -46.40 -13.62
N LEU A 3 -75.01 -47.17 -13.40
CA LEU A 3 -75.16 -48.63 -13.28
C LEU A 3 -73.96 -49.24 -12.55
N ALA A 4 -74.32 -50.10 -11.61
CA ALA A 4 -73.46 -50.84 -10.72
C ALA A 4 -73.10 -52.22 -11.31
N CYS A 5 -72.13 -52.84 -10.63
CA CYS A 5 -71.86 -54.27 -10.50
C CYS A 5 -71.02 -54.97 -11.57
N GLY A 6 -69.88 -55.46 -11.07
CA GLY A 6 -69.02 -56.47 -11.69
C GLY A 6 -67.82 -56.80 -10.81
N PHE A 7 -68.02 -57.01 -9.51
CA PHE A 7 -66.98 -57.48 -8.59
C PHE A 7 -66.75 -58.98 -8.85
N ALA A 8 -65.67 -59.32 -9.54
CA ALA A 8 -65.11 -60.67 -9.51
C ALA A 8 -64.02 -60.70 -8.43
N TRP A 9 -64.32 -61.40 -7.35
CA TRP A 9 -63.46 -61.58 -6.19
C TRP A 9 -62.35 -62.56 -6.55
N GLY A 10 -61.21 -62.06 -7.03
CA GLY A 10 -59.97 -62.82 -7.11
C GLY A 10 -59.30 -62.81 -5.74
N ALA A 11 -59.04 -64.00 -5.18
CA ALA A 11 -58.40 -64.18 -3.88
C ALA A 11 -57.03 -63.45 -3.83
N GLY A 12 -57.01 -62.29 -3.18
CA GLY A 12 -55.77 -61.58 -2.86
C GLY A 12 -54.96 -62.41 -1.87
N LYS A 13 -53.72 -62.77 -2.22
CA LYS A 13 -52.73 -63.25 -1.26
C LYS A 13 -52.57 -62.19 -0.16
N ALA A 14 -52.67 -62.60 1.10
CA ALA A 14 -52.47 -61.74 2.25
C ALA A 14 -51.12 -60.99 2.17
N PRO A 15 -51.05 -59.72 2.60
CA PRO A 15 -49.78 -59.01 2.70
C PRO A 15 -48.86 -59.74 3.69
N SER A 16 -47.62 -60.00 3.28
CA SER A 16 -46.58 -60.58 4.13
C SER A 16 -46.36 -59.71 5.39
N PRO A 17 -46.10 -60.31 6.56
CA PRO A 17 -45.90 -59.55 7.80
C PRO A 17 -44.74 -58.56 7.65
N PRO A 18 -44.78 -57.41 8.36
CA PRO A 18 -43.67 -56.46 8.34
C PRO A 18 -42.41 -57.15 8.83
N ARG A 19 -41.34 -57.03 8.03
CA ARG A 19 -40.01 -57.58 8.35
C ARG A 19 -39.58 -57.00 9.72
N PRO A 20 -39.13 -57.82 10.69
CA PRO A 20 -38.71 -57.30 11.99
C PRO A 20 -37.59 -56.27 11.79
N ALA A 21 -37.68 -55.14 12.50
CA ALA A 21 -36.62 -54.14 12.53
C ALA A 21 -35.35 -54.84 13.03
N PHE A 22 -34.35 -54.96 12.16
CA PHE A 22 -33.05 -55.51 12.51
C PHE A 22 -32.40 -54.51 13.47
N LEU A 23 -32.44 -54.80 14.77
CA LEU A 23 -31.65 -54.08 15.76
C LEU A 23 -30.23 -54.65 15.64
N PRO A 24 -29.24 -53.85 15.21
CA PRO A 24 -27.88 -54.35 15.02
C PRO A 24 -27.29 -54.88 16.33
N ASP A 25 -26.51 -55.97 16.25
CA ASP A 25 -25.85 -56.56 17.41
C ASP A 25 -24.86 -55.55 18.03
N ALA A 26 -24.81 -55.47 19.36
CA ALA A 26 -23.98 -54.51 20.07
C ALA A 26 -22.48 -54.65 19.71
N LYS A 27 -22.03 -55.88 19.40
CA LYS A 27 -20.66 -56.12 18.93
C LYS A 27 -20.40 -55.58 17.53
N GLU A 28 -21.37 -55.68 16.63
CA GLU A 28 -21.26 -55.15 15.26
C GLU A 28 -21.20 -53.63 15.27
N LEU A 29 -22.00 -52.98 16.13
CA LEU A 29 -21.94 -51.53 16.33
C LEU A 29 -20.60 -51.05 16.88
N GLU A 30 -20.02 -51.79 17.83
CA GLU A 30 -18.70 -51.48 18.40
C GLU A 30 -17.58 -51.63 17.34
N GLN A 31 -17.62 -52.69 16.54
CA GLN A 31 -16.68 -52.88 15.43
C GLN A 31 -16.81 -51.77 14.38
N LEU A 32 -18.03 -51.41 14.00
CA LEU A 32 -18.28 -50.29 13.09
C LEU A 32 -17.74 -48.98 13.65
N ALA A 33 -17.94 -48.71 14.94
CA ALA A 33 -17.40 -47.51 15.60
C ALA A 33 -15.86 -47.48 15.55
N GLN A 34 -15.20 -48.62 15.80
CA GLN A 34 -13.74 -48.75 15.72
C GLN A 34 -13.20 -48.61 14.28
N ASP A 35 -13.94 -49.08 13.29
CA ASP A 35 -13.57 -48.90 11.89
C ASP A 35 -13.74 -47.45 11.44
N MET A 36 -14.79 -46.77 11.91
CA MET A 36 -15.00 -45.34 11.65
C MET A 36 -13.89 -44.48 12.27
N THR A 37 -13.42 -44.79 13.49
CA THR A 37 -12.30 -44.05 14.10
C THR A 37 -11.00 -44.28 13.35
N ARG A 38 -10.68 -45.53 12.98
CA ARG A 38 -9.49 -45.85 12.15
C ARG A 38 -9.52 -45.12 10.82
N PHE A 39 -10.65 -45.15 10.12
CA PHE A 39 -10.82 -44.43 8.86
C PHE A 39 -10.64 -42.92 9.03
N ALA A 40 -11.18 -42.33 10.10
CA ALA A 40 -11.01 -40.90 10.39
C ALA A 40 -9.54 -40.52 10.62
N GLU A 41 -8.77 -41.35 11.33
CA GLU A 41 -7.33 -41.16 11.53
C GLU A 41 -6.54 -41.28 10.22
N GLU A 42 -6.85 -42.26 9.38
CA GLU A 42 -6.23 -42.44 8.07
C GLU A 42 -6.51 -41.26 7.14
N VAL A 43 -7.75 -40.77 7.09
CA VAL A 43 -8.12 -39.58 6.30
C VAL A 43 -7.37 -38.34 6.80
N LYS A 44 -7.22 -38.18 8.12
CA LYS A 44 -6.43 -37.08 8.71
C LYS A 44 -4.96 -37.18 8.31
N GLY A 45 -4.37 -38.37 8.36
CA GLY A 45 -3.01 -38.65 7.92
C GLY A 45 -2.81 -38.32 6.44
N PHE A 46 -3.71 -38.80 5.58
CA PHE A 46 -3.70 -38.51 4.15
C PHE A 46 -3.80 -37.01 3.86
N ARG A 47 -4.75 -36.30 4.49
CA ARG A 47 -4.91 -34.85 4.33
C ARG A 47 -3.65 -34.09 4.73
N SER A 48 -3.02 -34.50 5.84
CA SER A 48 -1.75 -33.92 6.30
C SER A 48 -0.65 -34.12 5.27
N ALA A 49 -0.48 -35.34 4.75
CA ALA A 49 0.50 -35.65 3.72
C ALA A 49 0.26 -34.90 2.40
N ALA A 50 -0.99 -34.85 1.93
CA ALA A 50 -1.34 -34.07 0.75
C ALA A 50 -1.04 -32.57 0.95
N THR A 51 -1.37 -32.03 2.13
CA THR A 51 -1.09 -30.62 2.46
C THR A 51 0.41 -30.36 2.52
N SER A 52 1.21 -31.27 3.08
CA SER A 52 2.67 -31.09 3.15
C SER A 52 3.33 -31.13 1.77
N ILE A 53 2.86 -31.99 0.86
CA ILE A 53 3.30 -32.02 -0.54
C ILE A 53 2.97 -30.71 -1.25
N ILE A 54 1.74 -30.20 -1.09
CA ILE A 54 1.33 -28.92 -1.68
C ILE A 54 2.19 -27.77 -1.13
N LYS A 55 2.40 -27.70 0.19
CA LYS A 55 3.26 -26.68 0.81
C LYS A 55 4.69 -26.74 0.28
N ARG A 56 5.27 -27.94 0.21
CA ARG A 56 6.63 -28.12 -0.30
C ARG A 56 6.73 -27.69 -1.77
N THR A 57 5.86 -28.19 -2.62
CA THR A 57 5.86 -27.84 -4.06
C THR A 57 5.63 -26.35 -4.30
N TYR A 58 4.79 -25.69 -3.48
CA TYR A 58 4.65 -24.25 -3.49
C TYR A 58 5.95 -23.54 -3.13
N THR A 59 6.58 -23.91 -2.00
CA THR A 59 7.86 -23.34 -1.57
C THR A 59 8.96 -23.54 -2.60
N ASP A 60 9.08 -24.73 -3.17
CA ASP A 60 10.09 -25.04 -4.20
C ASP A 60 9.89 -24.16 -5.44
N LYS A 61 8.63 -23.95 -5.87
CA LYS A 61 8.31 -23.05 -6.99
C LYS A 61 8.65 -21.60 -6.66
N ILE A 62 8.29 -21.10 -5.47
CA ILE A 62 8.62 -19.74 -5.05
C ILE A 62 10.14 -19.55 -4.97
N ASN A 63 10.87 -20.51 -4.42
CA ASN A 63 12.33 -20.47 -4.34
C ASN A 63 12.97 -20.47 -5.73
N ALA A 64 12.47 -21.26 -6.68
CA ALA A 64 12.95 -21.26 -8.06
C ALA A 64 12.71 -19.91 -8.76
N ILE A 65 11.54 -19.30 -8.54
CA ILE A 65 11.23 -17.95 -9.05
C ILE A 65 12.19 -16.93 -8.44
N ARG A 66 12.35 -16.93 -7.11
CA ARG A 66 13.27 -16.02 -6.41
C ARG A 66 14.72 -16.19 -6.89
N ALA A 67 15.22 -17.42 -6.97
CA ALA A 67 16.57 -17.69 -7.43
C ALA A 67 16.86 -17.14 -8.83
N LYS A 68 15.84 -17.07 -9.70
CA LYS A 68 15.96 -16.47 -11.04
C LYS A 68 15.90 -14.94 -11.01
N TYR A 69 14.94 -14.35 -10.28
CA TYR A 69 14.62 -12.93 -10.40
C TYR A 69 15.31 -12.04 -9.36
N GLU A 70 15.57 -12.50 -8.14
CA GLU A 70 16.22 -11.69 -7.09
C GLU A 70 17.58 -11.12 -7.54
N PRO A 71 18.49 -11.90 -8.18
CA PRO A 71 19.76 -11.33 -8.65
C PRO A 71 19.58 -10.28 -9.75
N GLN A 72 18.56 -10.43 -10.59
CA GLN A 72 18.27 -9.48 -11.67
C GLN A 72 17.68 -8.18 -11.11
N ILE A 73 16.78 -8.31 -10.14
CA ILE A 73 16.20 -7.17 -9.41
C ILE A 73 17.32 -6.39 -8.73
N ALA A 74 18.17 -7.06 -7.93
CA ALA A 74 19.28 -6.42 -7.23
C ALA A 74 20.29 -5.74 -8.19
N ALA A 75 20.59 -6.36 -9.33
CA ALA A 75 21.46 -5.77 -10.34
C ALA A 75 20.83 -4.52 -10.98
N ASN A 76 19.54 -4.60 -11.33
CA ASN A 76 18.81 -3.49 -11.95
C ASN A 76 18.63 -2.31 -10.98
N GLU A 77 18.29 -2.58 -9.71
CA GLU A 77 18.17 -1.54 -8.66
C GLU A 77 19.51 -0.83 -8.43
N LYS A 78 20.62 -1.60 -8.39
CA LYS A 78 21.96 -1.01 -8.27
C LYS A 78 22.29 -0.12 -9.48
N GLU A 79 21.97 -0.56 -10.68
CA GLU A 79 22.22 0.21 -11.90
C GLU A 79 21.33 1.47 -11.95
N GLU A 80 20.07 1.36 -11.57
CA GLU A 80 19.11 2.46 -11.50
C GLU A 80 19.58 3.53 -10.50
N LYS A 81 20.01 3.12 -9.31
CA LYS A 81 20.64 4.01 -8.32
C LYS A 81 21.86 4.73 -8.87
N GLN A 82 22.76 4.01 -9.55
CA GLN A 82 23.97 4.61 -10.13
C GLN A 82 23.60 5.64 -11.21
N ARG A 83 22.66 5.30 -12.10
CA ARG A 83 22.18 6.24 -13.14
C ARG A 83 21.55 7.49 -12.54
N ARG A 84 20.86 7.37 -11.40
CA ARG A 84 20.33 8.54 -10.67
C ARG A 84 21.44 9.45 -10.18
N ILE A 85 22.49 8.88 -9.56
CA ILE A 85 23.65 9.64 -9.08
C ILE A 85 24.36 10.36 -10.23
N ASP A 86 24.58 9.66 -11.35
CA ASP A 86 25.22 10.22 -12.53
C ASP A 86 24.38 11.36 -13.13
N ALA A 87 23.06 11.19 -13.20
CA ALA A 87 22.15 12.22 -13.67
C ALA A 87 22.13 13.46 -12.76
N ILE A 88 22.13 13.26 -11.43
CA ILE A 88 22.26 14.36 -10.46
C ILE A 88 23.53 15.16 -10.74
N ALA A 89 24.68 14.50 -10.88
CA ALA A 89 25.96 15.18 -11.13
C ALA A 89 25.95 15.98 -12.45
N VAL A 90 25.31 15.46 -13.49
CA VAL A 90 25.15 16.16 -14.78
C VAL A 90 24.29 17.42 -14.62
N LEU A 91 23.16 17.34 -13.91
CA LEU A 91 22.26 18.48 -13.71
C LEU A 91 22.89 19.53 -12.77
N GLU A 92 23.57 19.11 -11.71
CA GLU A 92 24.36 20.00 -10.84
C GLU A 92 25.44 20.75 -11.65
N GLY A 93 26.17 20.03 -12.49
CA GLY A 93 27.16 20.61 -13.40
C GLY A 93 26.54 21.64 -14.37
N PHE A 94 25.34 21.35 -14.88
CA PHE A 94 24.60 22.30 -15.71
C PHE A 94 24.25 23.57 -14.95
N LEU A 95 23.69 23.46 -13.73
CA LEU A 95 23.30 24.61 -12.92
C LEU A 95 24.50 25.48 -12.52
N ASN A 96 25.66 24.86 -12.28
CA ASN A 96 26.89 25.59 -12.00
C ASN A 96 27.37 26.41 -13.21
N LYS A 97 27.19 25.86 -14.43
CA LYS A 97 27.63 26.53 -15.67
C LYS A 97 26.63 27.57 -16.17
N TYR A 98 25.34 27.33 -15.99
CA TYR A 98 24.25 28.17 -16.49
C TYR A 98 23.23 28.48 -15.38
N PRO A 99 23.59 29.28 -14.37
CA PRO A 99 22.72 29.53 -13.21
C PRO A 99 21.54 30.48 -13.48
N ALA A 100 21.58 31.28 -14.56
CA ALA A 100 20.59 32.33 -14.83
C ALA A 100 19.92 32.20 -16.22
N ASP A 101 20.04 31.04 -16.87
CA ASP A 101 19.40 30.79 -18.17
C ASP A 101 17.88 30.66 -17.96
N ARG A 102 17.13 31.68 -18.40
CA ARG A 102 15.67 31.73 -18.22
C ARG A 102 14.92 30.63 -18.97
N LYS A 103 15.54 30.02 -19.99
CA LYS A 103 14.91 29.00 -20.82
C LYS A 103 15.10 27.60 -20.22
N TRP A 104 16.31 27.27 -19.78
CA TRP A 104 16.66 25.89 -19.42
C TRP A 104 16.91 25.67 -17.93
N THR A 105 17.45 26.67 -17.21
CA THR A 105 17.73 26.54 -15.77
C THR A 105 16.51 26.12 -14.95
N PRO A 106 15.29 26.69 -15.12
CA PRO A 106 14.17 26.31 -14.26
C PRO A 106 13.71 24.86 -14.49
N ASP A 107 13.75 24.35 -15.73
CA ASP A 107 13.45 22.94 -16.02
C ASP A 107 14.49 22.00 -15.37
N VAL A 108 15.77 22.38 -15.44
CA VAL A 108 16.87 21.62 -14.81
C VAL A 108 16.76 21.64 -13.29
N MET A 109 16.43 22.78 -12.69
CA MET A 109 16.19 22.88 -11.24
C MET A 109 15.03 22.00 -10.80
N PHE A 110 13.92 22.01 -11.53
CA PHE A 110 12.77 21.17 -11.25
C PHE A 110 13.14 19.69 -11.34
N ARG A 111 13.81 19.27 -12.42
CA ARG A 111 14.22 17.87 -12.60
C ARG A 111 15.24 17.42 -11.55
N LEU A 112 16.18 18.28 -11.17
CA LEU A 112 17.14 17.99 -10.11
C LEU A 112 16.45 17.83 -8.76
N ALA A 113 15.42 18.63 -8.47
CA ALA A 113 14.62 18.49 -7.25
C ALA A 113 13.91 17.13 -7.18
N GLU A 114 13.36 16.64 -8.29
CA GLU A 114 12.77 15.30 -8.39
C GLU A 114 13.81 14.21 -8.10
N LEU A 115 15.01 14.29 -8.70
CA LEU A 115 16.06 13.29 -8.48
C LEU A 115 16.59 13.32 -7.04
N TYR A 116 16.70 14.50 -6.42
CA TYR A 116 17.02 14.60 -5.00
C TYR A 116 15.94 13.99 -4.11
N TYR A 117 14.66 14.09 -4.49
CA TYR A 117 13.58 13.48 -3.73
C TYR A 117 13.70 11.96 -3.76
N GLU A 118 13.88 11.38 -4.96
CA GLU A 118 14.07 9.94 -5.13
C GLU A 118 15.27 9.43 -4.33
N LYS A 119 16.40 10.16 -4.38
CA LYS A 119 17.60 9.83 -3.59
C LYS A 119 17.32 9.87 -2.08
N SER A 120 16.73 10.95 -1.57
CA SER A 120 16.41 11.10 -0.15
C SER A 120 15.38 10.07 0.32
N ALA A 121 14.41 9.70 -0.53
CA ALA A 121 13.40 8.69 -0.21
C ALA A 121 14.03 7.30 -0.10
N GLU A 122 14.95 6.95 -1.01
CA GLU A 122 15.71 5.69 -0.92
C GLU A 122 16.59 5.65 0.33
N GLU A 123 17.29 6.75 0.65
CA GLU A 123 18.11 6.89 1.87
C GLU A 123 17.27 6.72 3.14
N PHE A 124 16.06 7.30 3.16
CA PHE A 124 15.12 7.13 4.26
C PHE A 124 14.64 5.68 4.40
N LEU A 125 14.26 5.01 3.32
CA LEU A 125 13.82 3.60 3.34
C LEU A 125 14.94 2.68 3.85
N ALA A 126 16.18 2.89 3.38
CA ALA A 126 17.34 2.14 3.85
C ALA A 126 17.62 2.38 5.34
N ALA A 127 17.52 3.63 5.81
CA ALA A 127 17.66 3.97 7.22
C ALA A 127 16.55 3.32 8.07
N GLN A 128 15.32 3.30 7.58
CA GLN A 128 14.18 2.70 8.27
C GLN A 128 14.31 1.18 8.37
N GLU A 129 14.76 0.51 7.31
CA GLU A 129 15.04 -0.93 7.32
C GLU A 129 16.17 -1.26 8.30
N ALA A 130 17.26 -0.48 8.29
CA ALA A 130 18.37 -0.65 9.22
C ALA A 130 17.93 -0.44 10.68
N TYR A 131 17.09 0.57 10.94
CA TYR A 131 16.52 0.81 12.27
C TYR A 131 15.63 -0.35 12.72
N GLN A 132 14.77 -0.88 11.84
CA GLN A 132 13.92 -2.01 12.17
C GLN A 132 14.73 -3.27 12.49
N LYS A 133 15.77 -3.57 11.70
CA LYS A 133 16.71 -4.68 12.00
C LYS A 133 17.42 -4.50 13.34
N ALA A 134 17.76 -3.26 13.70
CA ALA A 134 18.41 -2.96 14.97
C ALA A 134 17.46 -3.12 16.17
N LEU A 135 16.16 -2.87 16.01
CA LEU A 135 15.15 -3.11 17.08
C LEU A 135 15.01 -4.59 17.44
N ASP A 136 15.20 -5.49 16.48
CA ASP A 136 15.13 -6.93 16.68
C ASP A 136 16.45 -7.52 17.24
N SER A 137 17.46 -6.68 17.48
CA SER A 137 18.75 -7.10 18.02
C SER A 137 18.78 -7.12 19.56
N ASP A 138 19.77 -7.80 20.14
CA ASP A 138 19.95 -7.87 21.60
C ASP A 138 20.17 -6.49 22.26
N ASN A 139 20.59 -5.48 21.49
CA ASN A 139 20.81 -4.11 21.95
C ASN A 139 20.02 -3.13 21.06
N PRO A 140 18.70 -2.97 21.30
CA PRO A 140 17.88 -2.10 20.49
C PRO A 140 18.29 -0.62 20.65
N PRO A 141 18.25 0.18 19.56
CA PRO A 141 18.55 1.60 19.63
C PRO A 141 17.55 2.34 20.51
N THR A 142 18.04 3.30 21.30
CA THR A 142 17.21 4.24 22.07
C THR A 142 16.94 5.54 21.33
N THR A 143 17.59 5.73 20.17
CA THR A 143 17.34 6.87 19.28
C THR A 143 15.95 6.75 18.66
N PRO A 144 15.28 7.87 18.33
CA PRO A 144 14.00 7.82 17.64
C PRO A 144 14.14 7.16 16.26
N SER A 145 13.01 6.64 15.74
CA SER A 145 12.92 6.17 14.35
C SER A 145 13.40 7.26 13.39
N PRO A 146 14.16 6.92 12.33
CA PRO A 146 14.54 7.89 11.32
C PRO A 146 13.31 8.60 10.77
N LYS A 147 13.50 9.84 10.35
CA LYS A 147 12.48 10.65 9.67
C LYS A 147 12.97 10.98 8.27
N PRO A 148 12.07 11.15 7.29
CA PRO A 148 12.48 11.57 5.96
C PRO A 148 13.08 12.98 6.00
N ASP A 149 14.15 13.19 5.23
CA ASP A 149 14.78 14.49 5.05
C ASP A 149 14.87 14.83 3.55
N TYR A 150 13.93 15.67 3.11
CA TYR A 150 13.85 16.18 1.73
C TYR A 150 14.38 17.61 1.60
N SER A 151 15.24 18.05 2.54
CA SER A 151 15.81 19.40 2.51
C SER A 151 16.44 19.80 1.17
N PRO A 152 17.21 18.94 0.46
CA PRO A 152 17.76 19.29 -0.86
C PRO A 152 16.68 19.62 -1.90
N THR A 153 15.63 18.80 -1.98
CA THR A 153 14.47 19.01 -2.86
C THR A 153 13.71 20.27 -2.51
N VAL A 154 13.38 20.46 -1.22
CA VAL A 154 12.66 21.64 -0.72
C VAL A 154 13.43 22.92 -1.05
N ASN A 155 14.75 22.92 -0.85
CA ASN A 155 15.60 24.07 -1.14
C ASN A 155 15.59 24.44 -2.64
N LEU A 156 15.60 23.45 -3.55
CA LEU A 156 15.50 23.71 -4.98
C LEU A 156 14.13 24.28 -5.38
N TYR A 157 13.03 23.73 -4.86
CA TYR A 157 11.71 24.29 -5.14
C TYR A 157 11.57 25.72 -4.60
N ARG A 158 12.05 26.01 -3.38
CA ARG A 158 12.06 27.37 -2.83
C ARG A 158 12.84 28.33 -3.73
N ARG A 159 14.03 27.93 -4.18
CA ARG A 159 14.83 28.73 -5.12
C ARG A 159 14.13 28.92 -6.45
N LEU A 160 13.54 27.88 -7.02
CA LEU A 160 12.80 27.95 -8.28
C LEU A 160 11.66 28.98 -8.22
N LEU A 161 10.92 29.01 -7.12
CA LEU A 161 9.83 29.96 -6.89
C LEU A 161 10.30 31.42 -6.76
N ILE A 162 11.51 31.64 -6.22
CA ILE A 162 12.09 32.97 -6.05
C ILE A 162 12.74 33.45 -7.36
N GLU A 163 13.54 32.59 -7.99
CA GLU A 163 14.37 32.93 -9.15
C GLU A 163 13.55 32.91 -10.45
N PHE A 164 12.53 32.06 -10.55
CA PHE A 164 11.73 31.85 -11.76
C PHE A 164 10.21 31.87 -11.46
N PRO A 165 9.65 33.01 -11.04
CA PRO A 165 8.24 33.12 -10.60
C PRO A 165 7.20 32.95 -11.73
N ASN A 166 7.64 32.82 -12.98
CA ASN A 166 6.79 32.55 -14.15
C ASN A 166 7.09 31.18 -14.79
N TYR A 167 7.69 30.26 -14.03
CA TYR A 167 7.98 28.92 -14.52
C TYR A 167 6.70 28.20 -14.96
N ARG A 168 6.79 27.36 -15.99
CA ARG A 168 5.61 26.73 -16.60
C ARG A 168 4.95 25.66 -15.72
N LEU A 169 5.65 25.11 -14.71
CA LEU A 169 5.16 24.10 -13.77
C LEU A 169 5.13 24.63 -12.33
N LEU A 170 4.64 25.86 -12.12
CA LEU A 170 4.52 26.44 -10.79
C LEU A 170 3.52 25.68 -9.92
N ASP A 171 2.41 25.25 -10.49
CA ASP A 171 1.40 24.40 -9.86
C ASP A 171 2.03 23.12 -9.27
N ALA A 172 2.80 22.39 -10.08
CA ALA A 172 3.53 21.21 -9.64
C ALA A 172 4.57 21.56 -8.57
N THR A 173 5.28 22.68 -8.73
CA THR A 173 6.26 23.15 -7.74
C THR A 173 5.60 23.44 -6.38
N TYR A 174 4.42 24.04 -6.36
CA TYR A 174 3.67 24.32 -5.12
C TYR A 174 3.21 23.03 -4.47
N TYR A 175 2.63 22.11 -5.25
CA TYR A 175 2.19 20.81 -4.76
C TYR A 175 3.35 20.00 -4.17
N LEU A 176 4.45 19.85 -4.91
CA LEU A 176 5.60 19.04 -4.49
C LEU A 176 6.34 19.65 -3.31
N LEU A 177 6.43 20.98 -3.23
CA LEU A 177 6.94 21.66 -2.04
C LEU A 177 6.07 21.35 -0.81
N GLY A 178 4.74 21.48 -0.95
CA GLY A 178 3.80 21.19 0.12
C GLY A 178 3.86 19.74 0.58
N PHE A 179 3.92 18.81 -0.36
CA PHE A 179 4.06 17.38 -0.12
C PHE A 179 5.35 17.06 0.65
N CYS A 180 6.52 17.52 0.18
CA CYS A 180 7.79 17.24 0.83
C CYS A 180 7.85 17.80 2.26
N LEU A 181 7.32 19.01 2.47
CA LEU A 181 7.23 19.61 3.80
C LEU A 181 6.32 18.81 4.73
N GLY A 182 5.17 18.35 4.23
CA GLY A 182 4.25 17.48 4.97
C GLY A 182 4.90 16.17 5.42
N GLU A 183 5.59 15.49 4.51
CA GLU A 183 6.30 14.24 4.82
C GLU A 183 7.42 14.45 5.86
N MET A 184 8.11 15.60 5.84
CA MET A 184 9.11 15.99 6.84
C MET A 184 8.50 16.42 8.19
N GLY A 185 7.18 16.39 8.35
CA GLY A 185 6.47 16.83 9.54
C GLY A 185 6.36 18.36 9.69
N GLN A 186 6.69 19.12 8.65
CA GLN A 186 6.52 20.58 8.57
C GLN A 186 5.12 20.91 8.02
N GLU A 187 4.08 20.43 8.72
CA GLU A 187 2.69 20.44 8.24
C GLU A 187 2.16 21.86 8.02
N ALA A 188 2.56 22.82 8.85
CA ALA A 188 2.09 24.20 8.75
C ALA A 188 2.59 24.87 7.46
N GLU A 189 3.88 24.71 7.16
CA GLU A 189 4.52 25.19 5.95
C GLU A 189 4.03 24.43 4.72
N GLY A 190 3.88 23.10 4.83
CA GLY A 190 3.33 22.27 3.76
C GLY A 190 1.92 22.71 3.37
N LYS A 191 1.07 22.94 4.38
CA LYS A 191 -0.28 23.49 4.18
C LYS A 191 -0.26 24.87 3.55
N GLN A 192 0.68 25.74 3.93
CA GLN A 192 0.78 27.08 3.32
C GLN A 192 1.09 27.00 1.82
N ALA A 193 1.99 26.11 1.40
CA ALA A 193 2.27 25.87 -0.02
C ALA A 193 1.03 25.35 -0.76
N LEU A 194 0.29 24.41 -0.17
CA LEU A 194 -0.95 23.87 -0.75
C LEU A 194 -2.09 24.89 -0.76
N LEU A 195 -2.18 25.79 0.23
CA LEU A 195 -3.15 26.89 0.21
C LEU A 195 -2.85 27.86 -0.93
N ALA A 196 -1.59 28.15 -1.19
CA ALA A 196 -1.19 28.99 -2.32
C ALA A 196 -1.49 28.34 -3.69
N LEU A 197 -1.55 27.00 -3.76
CA LEU A 197 -1.92 26.27 -4.97
C LEU A 197 -3.40 26.49 -5.31
N VAL A 198 -4.27 26.38 -4.30
CA VAL A 198 -5.73 26.45 -4.49
C VAL A 198 -6.31 27.86 -4.35
N CYS A 199 -5.55 28.79 -3.77
CA CYS A 199 -6.00 30.13 -3.43
C CYS A 199 -4.85 31.15 -3.56
N SER A 200 -4.26 31.20 -4.76
CA SER A 200 -3.09 32.00 -5.12
C SER A 200 -3.33 33.51 -4.97
N ASN A 201 -4.58 33.94 -5.06
CA ASN A 201 -4.99 35.33 -4.83
C ASN A 201 -4.93 35.77 -3.36
N ARG A 202 -4.80 34.84 -2.40
CA ARG A 202 -4.74 35.15 -0.96
C ARG A 202 -3.48 34.64 -0.26
N TYR A 203 -2.87 33.57 -0.76
CA TYR A 203 -1.73 32.91 -0.13
C TYR A 203 -0.55 32.81 -1.09
N ARG A 204 0.67 32.92 -0.56
CA ARG A 204 1.91 32.62 -1.29
C ARG A 204 2.64 31.45 -0.63
N PRO A 205 3.30 30.59 -1.41
CA PRO A 205 3.80 29.32 -0.88
C PRO A 205 4.91 29.47 0.16
N LEU A 206 5.64 30.59 0.14
CA LEU A 206 6.78 30.86 1.04
C LEU A 206 6.45 31.87 2.16
N ASP A 207 5.20 32.32 2.25
CA ASP A 207 4.77 33.19 3.36
C ASP A 207 4.73 32.40 4.67
N PRO A 208 4.77 33.06 5.84
CA PRO A 208 4.56 32.40 7.12
C PRO A 208 3.19 31.69 7.18
N PRO A 209 3.10 30.49 7.79
CA PRO A 209 1.84 29.77 7.90
C PRO A 209 0.74 30.60 8.57
N PRO A 210 -0.52 30.51 8.09
CA PRO A 210 -1.61 31.29 8.65
C PRO A 210 -2.04 30.67 9.97
N LYS A 211 -2.45 31.50 10.92
CA LYS A 211 -3.01 31.01 12.18
C LYS A 211 -4.25 30.15 11.88
N PRO A 212 -4.40 28.98 12.53
CA PRO A 212 -5.56 28.13 12.30
C PRO A 212 -6.84 28.92 12.55
N ALA A 213 -7.77 28.88 11.60
CA ALA A 213 -9.08 29.50 11.76
C ALA A 213 -9.78 28.86 12.97
N LYS A 214 -10.40 29.69 13.81
CA LYS A 214 -11.17 29.19 14.95
C LYS A 214 -12.36 28.40 14.41
N SER A 215 -12.36 27.09 14.65
CA SER A 215 -13.53 26.23 14.42
C SER A 215 -14.69 26.77 15.28
N THR A 216 -15.82 27.09 14.66
CA THR A 216 -17.05 27.42 15.40
C THR A 216 -17.63 26.20 16.11
N GLY A 217 -17.13 24.98 15.85
CA GLY A 217 -17.66 23.73 16.40
C GLY A 217 -18.92 23.26 15.67
N MET A 218 -19.18 21.95 15.71
CA MET A 218 -20.40 21.39 15.14
C MET A 218 -21.63 22.07 15.76
N ASN A 219 -22.55 22.56 14.91
CA ASN A 219 -23.83 23.20 15.27
C ASN A 219 -23.79 24.65 15.80
N LYS A 220 -22.70 25.41 15.66
CA LYS A 220 -22.67 26.85 16.04
C LYS A 220 -22.58 27.80 14.84
N GLY A 221 -23.65 27.87 14.06
CA GLY A 221 -23.83 28.86 12.99
C GLY A 221 -23.61 28.31 11.57
N PRO A 222 -23.81 29.14 10.54
CA PRO A 222 -23.64 28.72 9.15
C PRO A 222 -22.19 28.30 8.89
N VAL A 223 -22.00 27.24 8.08
CA VAL A 223 -20.68 26.85 7.59
C VAL A 223 -20.17 28.00 6.72
N LEU A 224 -19.22 28.76 7.25
CA LEU A 224 -18.58 29.83 6.50
C LEU A 224 -17.59 29.18 5.53
N ASP A 225 -17.90 29.21 4.24
CA ASP A 225 -16.91 28.85 3.22
C ASP A 225 -15.88 29.98 3.10
N VAL A 226 -14.76 29.80 3.80
CA VAL A 226 -13.64 30.76 3.84
C VAL A 226 -12.95 30.84 2.47
N TYR A 227 -13.14 29.85 1.59
CA TYR A 227 -12.42 29.71 0.32
C TYR A 227 -13.27 30.03 -0.90
N LYS A 228 -14.52 30.50 -0.73
CA LYS A 228 -15.45 30.80 -1.83
C LYS A 228 -14.92 31.76 -2.92
N ASP A 229 -14.05 32.71 -2.56
CA ASP A 229 -13.46 33.67 -3.51
C ASP A 229 -11.98 33.37 -3.80
N CYS A 230 -11.55 32.12 -3.60
CA CYS A 230 -10.21 31.67 -3.94
C CYS A 230 -10.07 31.46 -5.45
N THR A 231 -8.91 31.84 -5.97
CA THR A 231 -8.51 31.56 -7.35
C THR A 231 -7.31 30.62 -7.32
N PRO A 232 -7.38 29.43 -7.95
CA PRO A 232 -6.20 28.58 -8.08
C PRO A 232 -5.16 29.22 -9.00
N ILE A 233 -3.93 28.71 -8.95
CA ILE A 233 -2.87 29.10 -9.89
C ILE A 233 -3.14 28.66 -11.33
#